data_AF-A0A8H7DPY9-F1
#
_entry.id   AF-A0A8H7DPY9-F1
#
_cell.length_a   1.000
_cell.length_b   1.000
_cell.length_c   1.000
_cell.angle_alpha   90.00
_cell.angle_beta   90.00
_cell.angle_gamma   90.00
#
_symmetry.space_group_name_H-M   'P 1'
#
loop_
_entity.id
_entity.type
_entity.pdbx_description
1 polymer ?
#
loop_
_entity_poly.entity_id
_entity_poly.type
_entity_poly.pdbx_seq_one_letter_code
_entity_poly.pdbx_strand_id
1 'polypeptide(L)'
;MAAYLPSYGRPQGAYAPSGDWTVKDPAQALQVFLMVDPAARRSRTGAANTPKDSHWMLAWHVGTTLSGHEAHRRCHLRQDPGVPHLTNWGVLTGAVESHELQRLVRVPLAILEKDARLKLEAIANTTQVRVPDGRWNCQDWCIEVLNQAVMARIFSPAVVQTAIARAQQVPLHD
;
A
#
# COMPACT_ATOMS: atom_id res chain seq x y z
N MET A 1 22.71 8.15 -8.40
CA MET A 1 21.96 7.65 -7.21
C MET A 1 20.64 8.37 -7.14
N ALA A 2 19.54 7.69 -6.78
CA ALA A 2 18.25 8.34 -6.59
C ALA A 2 18.28 9.22 -5.32
N ALA A 3 17.66 10.38 -5.36
CA ALA A 3 17.48 11.25 -4.19
C ALA A 3 16.19 10.87 -3.44
N TYR A 4 16.25 10.87 -2.10
CA TYR A 4 15.12 10.55 -1.24
C TYR A 4 14.67 11.77 -0.45
N LEU A 5 13.37 11.86 -0.22
CA LEU A 5 12.78 12.89 0.64
C LEU A 5 13.15 12.62 2.10
N PRO A 6 13.46 13.67 2.89
CA PRO A 6 13.66 13.52 4.32
C PRO A 6 12.37 13.05 4.99
N SER A 7 12.50 12.41 6.16
CA SER A 7 11.36 11.99 7.00
C SER A 7 10.29 11.21 6.23
N TYR A 8 10.69 10.44 5.21
CA TYR A 8 9.80 9.64 4.36
C TYR A 8 8.70 10.47 3.67
N GLY A 9 8.99 11.74 3.35
CA GLY A 9 8.05 12.67 2.72
C GLY A 9 7.01 13.25 3.68
N ARG A 10 7.17 13.12 5.01
CA ARG A 10 6.23 13.69 5.97
C ARG A 10 6.44 15.21 6.08
N PRO A 11 5.40 16.04 5.85
CA PRO A 11 5.53 17.48 6.03
C PRO A 11 5.87 17.83 7.48
N GLN A 12 6.70 18.86 7.68
CA GLN A 12 7.08 19.30 9.02
C GLN A 12 5.85 19.77 9.80
N GLY A 13 5.72 19.29 11.05
CA GLY A 13 4.59 19.65 11.93
C GLY A 13 3.26 19.01 11.57
N ALA A 14 3.19 18.19 10.52
CA ALA A 14 1.97 17.47 10.16
C ALA A 14 1.80 16.20 11.01
N TYR A 15 0.57 15.97 11.45
CA TYR A 15 0.20 14.75 12.15
C TYR A 15 -0.09 13.63 11.16
N ALA A 16 0.26 12.40 11.54
CA ALA A 16 -0.13 11.24 10.76
C ALA A 16 -1.67 11.14 10.71
N PRO A 17 -2.24 10.65 9.59
CA PRO A 17 -3.64 10.32 9.54
C PRO A 17 -4.02 9.37 10.68
N SER A 18 -5.16 9.63 11.31
CA SER A 18 -5.69 8.74 12.34
C SER A 18 -6.05 7.39 11.73
N GLY A 19 -5.37 6.32 12.15
CA GLY A 19 -5.85 4.97 11.92
C GLY A 19 -6.96 4.60 12.90
N ASP A 20 -7.73 3.57 12.57
CA ASP A 20 -8.65 2.95 13.54
C ASP A 20 -7.83 2.21 14.61
N TRP A 21 -7.79 2.80 15.80
CA TRP A 21 -7.04 2.27 16.93
C TRP A 21 -7.81 1.18 17.69
N THR A 22 -9.11 1.02 17.43
CA THR A 22 -9.98 0.04 18.12
C THR A 22 -9.78 -1.37 17.58
N VAL A 23 -9.37 -1.50 16.31
CA VAL A 23 -9.08 -2.79 15.68
C VAL A 23 -7.56 -3.03 15.64
N LYS A 24 -7.11 -4.08 16.35
CA LYS A 24 -5.69 -4.47 16.43
C LYS A 24 -5.37 -5.59 15.45
N ASP A 25 -4.09 -5.69 15.04
CA ASP A 25 -3.61 -6.84 14.28
C ASP A 25 -3.64 -8.12 15.16
N PRO A 26 -4.50 -9.11 14.85
CA PRO A 26 -4.74 -10.26 15.70
C PRO A 26 -3.56 -11.25 15.66
N ALA A 27 -3.47 -12.16 16.62
CA ALA A 27 -2.39 -13.14 16.67
C ALA A 27 -2.45 -14.18 15.54
N GLN A 28 -3.65 -14.47 15.03
CA GLN A 28 -3.86 -15.50 14.00
C GLN A 28 -3.11 -15.20 12.69
N ALA A 29 -2.85 -16.26 11.92
CA ALA A 29 -2.36 -16.15 10.56
C ALA A 29 -3.39 -15.46 9.65
N LEU A 30 -2.95 -14.53 8.81
CA LEU A 30 -3.81 -13.75 7.92
C LEU A 30 -3.25 -13.75 6.50
N GLN A 31 -4.16 -13.82 5.52
CA GLN A 31 -3.82 -13.65 4.11
C GLN A 31 -3.42 -12.20 3.85
N VAL A 32 -2.19 -12.00 3.39
CA VAL A 32 -1.68 -10.72 2.89
C VAL A 32 -1.83 -10.65 1.39
N PHE A 33 -2.24 -9.48 0.90
CA PHE A 33 -2.48 -9.19 -0.50
C PHE A 33 -1.63 -8.01 -0.97
N LEU A 34 -1.23 -8.04 -2.24
CA LEU A 34 -0.99 -6.83 -3.01
C LEU A 34 -2.34 -6.40 -3.59
N MET A 35 -2.91 -5.32 -3.07
CA MET A 35 -4.17 -4.78 -3.56
C MET A 35 -3.92 -3.70 -4.59
N VAL A 36 -4.73 -3.72 -5.65
CA VAL A 36 -4.75 -2.72 -6.71
C VAL A 36 -6.08 -2.00 -6.63
N ASP A 37 -6.03 -0.69 -6.45
CA ASP A 37 -7.16 0.20 -6.66
C ASP A 37 -7.08 0.76 -8.09
N PRO A 38 -7.92 0.26 -9.01
CA PRO A 38 -7.88 0.65 -10.41
C PRO A 38 -8.53 2.01 -10.68
N ALA A 39 -9.14 2.64 -9.66
CA ALA A 39 -9.67 3.99 -9.78
C ALA A 39 -8.51 4.97 -9.96
N ALA A 40 -8.18 5.27 -11.21
CA ALA A 40 -7.21 6.29 -11.54
C ALA A 40 -7.68 7.63 -10.97
N ARG A 41 -6.78 8.36 -10.31
CA ARG A 41 -7.03 9.79 -10.06
C ARG A 41 -7.17 10.44 -11.43
N ARG A 42 -8.40 10.84 -11.80
CA ARG A 42 -8.68 11.45 -13.11
C ARG A 42 -7.58 12.44 -13.46
N SER A 43 -6.88 12.18 -14.55
CA SER A 43 -5.87 13.09 -15.06
C SER A 43 -6.50 14.46 -15.28
N ARG A 44 -6.06 15.47 -14.53
CA ARG A 44 -6.50 16.87 -14.71
C ARG A 44 -6.11 17.44 -16.07
N THR A 45 -5.22 16.77 -16.80
CA THR A 45 -4.72 17.20 -18.12
C THR A 45 -5.45 16.55 -19.29
N GLY A 46 -6.45 15.69 -19.03
CA GLY A 46 -7.17 14.96 -20.08
C GLY A 46 -6.37 13.83 -20.73
N ALA A 47 -5.17 13.52 -20.21
CA ALA A 47 -4.39 12.38 -20.66
C ALA A 47 -5.12 11.07 -20.32
N ALA A 48 -5.03 10.09 -21.23
CA ALA A 48 -5.57 8.75 -20.99
C ALA A 48 -4.90 8.15 -19.75
N ASN A 49 -5.72 7.61 -18.84
CA ASN A 49 -5.21 6.88 -17.68
C ASN A 49 -4.46 5.63 -18.17
N THR A 50 -3.36 5.31 -17.52
CA THR A 50 -2.51 4.16 -17.76
C THR A 50 -2.51 3.24 -16.54
N PRO A 51 -2.12 1.95 -16.66
CA PRO A 51 -2.00 1.07 -15.49
C PRO A 51 -1.10 1.63 -14.37
N LYS A 52 -0.17 2.53 -14.71
CA LYS A 52 0.70 3.26 -13.76
C LYS A 52 -0.06 4.29 -12.90
N ASP A 53 -1.30 4.62 -13.24
CA ASP A 53 -2.16 5.53 -12.48
C ASP A 53 -3.02 4.81 -11.42
N SER A 54 -3.01 3.47 -11.42
CA SER A 54 -3.63 2.68 -10.35
C SER A 54 -2.86 2.81 -9.04
N HIS A 55 -3.58 2.78 -7.92
CA HIS A 55 -2.97 2.88 -6.60
C HIS A 55 -2.72 1.49 -6.01
N TRP A 56 -1.47 1.19 -5.63
CA TRP A 56 -1.10 -0.09 -5.04
C TRP A 56 -0.93 0.03 -3.52
N MET A 57 -1.28 -1.05 -2.81
CA MET A 57 -1.05 -1.17 -1.38
C MET A 57 -0.83 -2.63 -0.98
N LEU A 58 -0.05 -2.86 0.08
CA LEU A 58 -0.06 -4.14 0.78
C LEU A 58 -1.11 -4.08 1.89
N ALA A 59 -1.99 -5.08 1.96
CA ALA A 59 -3.04 -5.07 2.96
C ALA A 59 -3.53 -6.46 3.37
N TRP A 60 -4.08 -6.53 4.58
CA TRP A 60 -4.79 -7.70 5.10
C TRP A 60 -5.97 -7.28 5.98
N HIS A 61 -7.02 -8.09 5.99
CA HIS A 61 -8.21 -7.90 6.80
C HIS A 61 -7.92 -8.27 8.26
N VAL A 62 -8.09 -7.34 9.18
CA VAL A 62 -7.80 -7.51 10.63
C VAL A 62 -9.05 -7.62 11.50
N GLY A 63 -10.24 -7.51 10.90
CA GLY A 63 -11.52 -7.63 11.59
C GLY A 63 -12.51 -6.57 11.11
N THR A 64 -13.52 -6.29 11.92
CA THR A 64 -14.59 -5.33 11.60
C THR A 64 -14.53 -4.14 12.58
N THR A 65 -14.75 -2.93 12.09
CA THR A 65 -14.87 -1.73 12.93
C THR A 65 -16.15 -1.76 13.76
N LEU A 66 -16.27 -0.88 14.76
CA LEU A 66 -17.50 -0.72 15.54
C LEU A 66 -18.73 -0.34 14.69
N SER A 67 -18.50 0.31 13.55
CA SER A 67 -19.52 0.69 12.58
C SER A 67 -19.87 -0.43 11.58
N GLY A 68 -19.26 -1.61 11.69
CA GLY A 68 -19.58 -2.75 10.84
C GLY A 68 -18.81 -2.83 9.51
N HIS A 69 -17.83 -1.96 9.28
CA HIS A 69 -17.01 -2.01 8.06
C HIS A 69 -15.82 -2.95 8.21
N GLU A 70 -15.37 -3.57 7.11
CA GLU A 70 -14.09 -4.31 7.12
C GLU A 70 -12.96 -3.35 7.52
N ALA A 71 -12.11 -3.76 8.45
CA ALA A 71 -10.91 -3.04 8.85
C ALA A 71 -9.70 -3.72 8.22
N HIS A 72 -8.94 -2.98 7.42
CA HIS A 72 -7.72 -3.47 6.80
C HIS A 72 -6.50 -2.78 7.41
N ARG A 73 -5.44 -3.54 7.63
CA ARG A 73 -4.10 -3.03 7.92
C ARG A 73 -3.41 -2.75 6.60
N ARG A 74 -3.06 -1.50 6.31
CA ARG A 74 -2.63 -1.02 4.99
C ARG A 74 -1.23 -0.41 5.03
N CYS A 75 -0.36 -0.86 4.13
CA CYS A 75 0.96 -0.30 3.87
C CYS A 75 0.96 0.33 2.47
N HIS A 76 0.98 1.66 2.39
CA HIS A 76 0.97 2.36 1.11
C HIS A 76 1.44 3.81 1.25
N LEU A 77 1.88 4.37 0.12
CA LEU A 77 2.09 5.80 0.01
C LEU A 77 0.76 6.53 -0.18
N ARG A 78 0.71 7.76 0.33
CA ARG A 78 -0.42 8.68 0.11
C ARG A 78 0.11 9.97 -0.49
N GLN A 79 -0.69 10.60 -1.34
CA GLN A 79 -0.47 11.99 -1.72
C GLN A 79 -1.58 12.81 -1.07
N ASP A 80 -1.20 13.56 -0.03
CA ASP A 80 -2.10 14.41 0.73
C ASP A 80 -2.41 15.71 -0.02
N PRO A 81 -3.59 16.32 0.21
CA PRO A 81 -3.93 17.60 -0.40
C PRO A 81 -2.89 18.68 -0.13
N GLY A 82 -2.46 19.40 -1.18
CA GLY A 82 -1.44 20.44 -1.07
C GLY A 82 0.01 19.94 -0.97
N VAL A 83 0.24 18.63 -0.91
CA VAL A 83 1.59 18.04 -0.89
C VAL A 83 1.99 17.59 -2.30
N PRO A 84 3.05 18.15 -2.90
CA PRO A 84 3.41 17.89 -4.31
C PRO A 84 4.16 16.56 -4.50
N HIS A 85 4.24 15.73 -3.47
CA HIS A 85 4.92 14.44 -3.48
C HIS A 85 4.12 13.39 -2.71
N LEU A 86 4.57 12.14 -2.80
CA LEU A 86 4.05 11.04 -2.00
C LEU A 86 4.61 11.12 -0.57
N THR A 87 3.90 10.51 0.36
CA THR A 87 4.22 10.46 1.80
C THR A 87 4.06 9.04 2.30
N ASN A 88 5.05 8.55 3.04
CA ASN A 88 4.94 7.31 3.79
C ASN A 88 4.61 7.63 5.26
N TRP A 89 3.32 7.58 5.60
CA TRP A 89 2.84 7.73 6.98
C TRP A 89 3.06 6.49 7.85
N GLY A 90 3.58 5.41 7.27
CA GLY A 90 3.66 4.11 7.89
C GLY A 90 2.37 3.32 7.77
N VAL A 91 2.36 2.15 8.41
CA VAL A 91 1.24 1.22 8.37
C VAL A 91 0.10 1.71 9.25
N LEU A 92 -1.09 1.77 8.66
CA LEU A 92 -2.30 2.25 9.32
C LEU A 92 -3.40 1.20 9.21
N THR A 93 -4.18 1.04 10.28
CA THR A 93 -5.45 0.33 10.21
C THR A 93 -6.53 1.32 9.77
N GLY A 94 -7.39 0.94 8.82
CA GLY A 94 -8.50 1.78 8.39
C GLY A 94 -9.70 0.96 7.97
N ALA A 95 -10.89 1.54 8.15
CA ALA A 95 -12.12 1.02 7.57
C ALA A 95 -12.00 1.01 6.03
N VAL A 96 -12.58 -0.01 5.41
CA VAL A 96 -12.74 -0.12 3.97
C VAL A 96 -14.23 0.04 3.69
N GLU A 97 -14.57 1.06 2.91
CA GLU A 97 -15.96 1.27 2.52
C GLU A 97 -16.40 0.20 1.53
N SER A 98 -17.70 -0.15 1.52
CA SER A 98 -18.23 -1.22 0.66
C SER A 98 -17.95 -0.97 -0.83
N HIS A 99 -18.00 0.27 -1.26
CA HIS A 99 -17.71 0.64 -2.65
C HIS A 99 -16.21 0.47 -2.98
N GLU A 100 -15.31 0.71 -2.01
CA GLU A 100 -13.88 0.46 -2.14
C GLU A 100 -13.63 -1.05 -2.23
N LEU A 101 -14.26 -1.85 -1.36
CA LEU A 101 -14.15 -3.32 -1.38
C LEU A 101 -14.53 -3.93 -2.72
N GLN A 102 -15.57 -3.40 -3.37
CA GLN A 102 -16.07 -3.90 -4.66
C GLN A 102 -15.11 -3.63 -5.83
N ARG A 103 -14.33 -2.54 -5.77
CA ARG A 103 -13.39 -2.18 -6.85
C ARG A 103 -11.97 -2.70 -6.65
N LEU A 104 -11.57 -2.96 -5.40
CA LEU A 104 -10.21 -3.41 -5.09
C LEU A 104 -9.95 -4.79 -5.67
N VAL A 105 -8.93 -4.89 -6.51
CA VAL A 105 -8.43 -6.18 -6.98
C VAL A 105 -7.42 -6.72 -5.97
N ARG A 106 -7.71 -7.88 -5.41
CA ARG A 106 -6.89 -8.54 -4.39
C ARG A 106 -5.97 -9.57 -5.05
N VAL A 107 -4.67 -9.30 -5.10
CA VAL A 107 -3.66 -10.26 -5.59
C VAL A 107 -3.01 -10.95 -4.39
N PRO A 108 -3.25 -12.26 -4.17
CA PRO A 108 -2.74 -12.95 -2.98
C PRO A 108 -1.22 -13.08 -3.01
N LEU A 109 -0.60 -12.86 -1.85
CA LEU A 109 0.82 -13.12 -1.62
C LEU A 109 1.00 -14.39 -0.79
N ALA A 110 0.72 -14.32 0.51
CA ALA A 110 0.84 -15.47 1.42
C ALA A 110 -0.04 -15.28 2.67
N ILE A 111 -0.33 -16.40 3.33
CA ILE A 111 -0.83 -16.39 4.70
C ILE A 111 0.38 -16.23 5.63
N LEU A 112 0.40 -15.17 6.42
CA LEU A 112 1.50 -14.83 7.32
C LEU A 112 1.06 -14.88 8.77
N GLU A 113 1.91 -15.39 9.64
CA GLU A 113 1.80 -15.22 11.09
C GLU A 113 2.08 -13.77 11.52
N LYS A 114 1.62 -13.39 12.72
CA LYS A 114 1.76 -12.02 13.24
C LYS A 114 3.21 -11.50 13.19
N ASP A 115 4.18 -12.30 13.58
CA ASP A 115 5.59 -11.89 13.59
C ASP A 115 6.12 -11.57 12.18
N ALA A 116 5.69 -12.34 11.17
CA ALA A 116 6.06 -12.07 9.78
C ALA A 116 5.38 -10.79 9.27
N ARG A 117 4.12 -10.53 9.67
CA ARG A 117 3.44 -9.27 9.36
C ARG A 117 4.10 -8.07 10.03
N LEU A 118 4.50 -8.17 11.30
CA LEU A 118 5.24 -7.09 11.98
C LEU A 118 6.59 -6.78 11.30
N LYS A 119 7.30 -7.80 10.83
CA LYS A 119 8.52 -7.60 10.01
C LYS A 119 8.21 -6.88 8.70
N LEU A 120 7.10 -7.25 8.03
CA LEU A 120 6.64 -6.57 6.83
C LEU A 120 6.28 -5.11 7.10
N GLU A 121 5.61 -4.83 8.23
CA GLU A 121 5.30 -3.46 8.65
C GLU A 121 6.58 -2.65 8.91
N ALA A 122 7.59 -3.24 9.56
CA ALA A 122 8.86 -2.58 9.81
C ALA A 122 9.59 -2.19 8.51
N ILE A 123 9.59 -3.09 7.51
CA ILE A 123 10.13 -2.81 6.18
C ILE A 123 9.35 -1.67 5.52
N ALA A 124 8.02 -1.74 5.49
CA ALA A 124 7.18 -0.71 4.91
C ALA A 124 7.39 0.66 5.60
N ASN A 125 7.43 0.69 6.92
CA ASN A 125 7.60 1.91 7.71
C ASN A 125 8.94 2.61 7.49
N THR A 126 9.97 1.87 7.09
CA THR A 126 11.35 2.37 6.91
C THR A 126 11.74 2.51 5.43
N THR A 127 10.92 2.04 4.50
CA THR A 127 11.16 2.21 3.06
C THR A 127 11.02 3.68 2.68
N GLN A 128 12.09 4.23 2.12
CA GLN A 128 12.22 5.64 1.78
C GLN A 128 11.29 6.06 0.64
N VAL A 129 11.00 7.36 0.56
CA VAL A 129 10.21 7.95 -0.52
C VAL A 129 11.14 8.76 -1.41
N ARG A 130 11.09 8.54 -2.73
CA ARG A 130 11.95 9.27 -3.67
C ARG A 130 11.45 10.68 -3.91
N VAL A 131 12.38 11.59 -4.21
CA VAL A 131 12.03 12.89 -4.76
C VAL A 131 11.26 12.67 -6.07
N PRO A 132 10.13 13.36 -6.31
CA PRO A 132 9.35 13.17 -7.54
C PRO A 132 10.19 13.46 -8.79
N ASP A 133 10.27 12.48 -9.67
CA ASP A 133 10.93 12.56 -10.98
C ASP A 133 9.95 12.33 -12.16
N GLY A 134 8.66 12.18 -11.84
CA GLY A 134 7.60 11.86 -12.79
C GLY A 134 7.55 10.40 -13.24
N ARG A 135 8.41 9.53 -12.71
CA ARG A 135 8.49 8.10 -13.08
C ARG A 135 8.20 7.19 -11.90
N TRP A 136 8.78 7.48 -10.74
CA TRP A 136 8.61 6.68 -9.53
C TRP A 136 7.30 7.01 -8.81
N ASN A 137 6.52 5.98 -8.47
CA ASN A 137 5.23 6.13 -7.81
C ASN A 137 4.98 5.11 -6.69
N CYS A 138 3.74 5.02 -6.20
CA CYS A 138 3.36 4.08 -5.13
C CYS A 138 3.50 2.60 -5.51
N GLN A 139 3.43 2.26 -6.80
CA GLN A 139 3.63 0.89 -7.28
C GLN A 139 5.11 0.51 -7.16
N ASP A 140 6.01 1.41 -7.57
CA ASP A 140 7.45 1.19 -7.46
C ASP A 140 7.87 1.07 -5.99
N TRP A 141 7.27 1.87 -5.10
CA TRP A 141 7.45 1.71 -3.65
C TRP A 141 6.97 0.34 -3.14
N CYS A 142 5.81 -0.15 -3.57
CA CYS A 142 5.34 -1.50 -3.19
C CYS A 142 6.31 -2.58 -3.67
N ILE A 143 6.87 -2.44 -4.87
CA ILE A 143 7.89 -3.36 -5.41
C ILE A 143 9.16 -3.32 -4.56
N GLU A 144 9.62 -2.13 -4.13
CA GLU A 144 10.77 -1.98 -3.22
C GLU A 144 10.53 -2.65 -1.85
N VAL A 145 9.34 -2.50 -1.28
CA VAL A 145 8.93 -3.19 -0.03
C VAL A 145 8.93 -4.71 -0.23
N LEU A 146 8.34 -5.20 -1.32
CA LEU A 146 8.27 -6.64 -1.61
C LEU A 146 9.65 -7.25 -1.84
N ASN A 147 10.56 -6.54 -2.52
CA ASN A 147 11.94 -6.99 -2.71
C ASN A 147 12.68 -7.11 -1.37
N GLN A 148 12.53 -6.13 -0.48
CA GLN A 148 13.09 -6.21 0.88
C GLN A 148 12.44 -7.35 1.70
N ALA A 149 11.14 -7.58 1.55
CA ALA A 149 10.43 -8.68 2.20
C ALA A 149 10.91 -10.06 1.71
N VAL A 150 11.29 -10.19 0.44
CA VAL A 150 11.96 -11.39 -0.10
C VAL A 150 13.33 -11.59 0.53
N MET A 151 14.14 -10.52 0.64
CA MET A 151 15.44 -10.59 1.32
C MET A 151 15.30 -11.01 2.80
N ALA A 152 14.24 -10.55 3.46
CA ALA A 152 13.89 -10.94 4.82
C ALA A 152 13.20 -12.32 4.94
N ARG A 153 13.04 -13.05 3.83
CA ARG A 153 12.39 -14.37 3.75
C ARG A 153 10.93 -14.39 4.22
N ILE A 154 10.24 -13.25 4.11
CA ILE A 154 8.79 -13.16 4.40
C ILE A 154 7.99 -13.74 3.23
N PHE A 155 8.44 -13.50 2.00
CA PHE A 155 7.85 -14.04 0.78
C PHE A 155 8.90 -14.77 -0.06
N SER A 156 8.45 -15.71 -0.89
CA SER A 156 9.30 -16.29 -1.93
C SER A 156 9.41 -15.34 -3.12
N PRO A 157 10.56 -15.30 -3.84
CA PRO A 157 10.70 -14.49 -5.04
C PRO A 157 9.62 -14.78 -6.10
N ALA A 158 9.27 -16.05 -6.30
CA ALA A 158 8.30 -16.48 -7.30
C ALA A 158 6.87 -15.94 -7.03
N VAL A 159 6.45 -15.95 -5.76
CA VAL A 159 5.15 -15.38 -5.35
C VAL A 159 5.11 -13.88 -5.62
N VAL A 160 6.17 -13.16 -5.24
CA VAL A 160 6.26 -11.71 -5.47
C VAL A 160 6.25 -11.36 -6.95
N GLN A 161 7.03 -12.06 -7.77
CA GLN A 161 7.05 -11.85 -9.23
C GLN A 161 5.68 -12.09 -9.86
N THR A 162 5.00 -13.19 -9.46
CA THR A 162 3.66 -13.51 -9.95
C THR A 162 2.65 -12.44 -9.54
N ALA A 163 2.71 -11.97 -8.27
CA ALA A 163 1.80 -10.95 -7.77
C ALA A 163 2.01 -9.60 -8.48
N ILE A 164 3.25 -9.17 -8.70
CA ILE A 164 3.57 -7.94 -9.44
C ILE A 164 3.07 -8.03 -10.87
N ALA A 165 3.35 -9.14 -11.57
CA ALA A 165 2.90 -9.34 -12.95
C ALA A 165 1.37 -9.31 -13.05
N ARG A 166 0.66 -9.92 -12.10
CA ARG A 166 -0.80 -9.89 -12.05
C ARG A 166 -1.34 -8.49 -11.77
N ALA A 167 -0.72 -7.76 -10.83
CA ALA A 167 -1.13 -6.41 -10.47
C ALA A 167 -0.96 -5.42 -11.64
N GLN A 168 0.09 -5.59 -12.47
CA GLN A 168 0.31 -4.78 -13.68
C GLN A 168 -0.71 -5.01 -14.78
N GLN A 169 -1.41 -6.15 -14.76
CA GLN A 169 -2.43 -6.52 -15.74
C GLN A 169 -3.84 -6.15 -15.29
N VAL A 170 -4.02 -5.54 -14.12
CA VAL A 170 -5.34 -5.11 -13.65
C VAL A 170 -5.85 -3.99 -14.56
N PRO A 171 -7.01 -4.16 -15.22
CA PRO A 171 -7.57 -3.12 -16.06
C PRO A 171 -8.00 -1.92 -15.20
N LEU A 172 -7.88 -0.73 -15.76
CA LEU A 172 -8.43 0.47 -15.12
C LEU A 172 -9.96 0.40 -15.15
N HIS A 173 -10.57 0.95 -14.11
CA HIS A 173 -12.02 1.17 -14.08
C HIS A 173 -12.31 2.59 -14.53
N ASP A 174 -13.29 2.74 -15.42
CA ASP A 174 -13.82 4.03 -15.90
C ASP A 174 -14.65 4.77 -14.83
#